data_AF-A0A3D4FU90-F1
#
_entry.id   AF-A0A3D4FU90-F1
#
_cell.length_a   1.000
_cell.length_b   1.000
_cell.length_c   1.000
_cell.angle_alpha   90.00
_cell.angle_beta   90.00
_cell.angle_gamma   90.00
#
_symmetry.space_group_name_H-M   'P 1'
#
loop_
_entity.id
_entity.type
_entity.pdbx_description
1 polymer ?
#
loop_
_entity_poly.entity_id
_entity_poly.type
_entity_poly.pdbx_seq_one_letter_code
_entity_poly.pdbx_strand_id
1 'polypeptide(L)'
;MGTTTRPRFSKILVCDTRGDEIAAYVTTRRPDLNCRVRTADSLTAEDQTWADVLVGFTVPVDLEHSSIRWVHSTGAGVDGLLSGRPWPKGVTLTRSKGRLGDRMA
;
A
#
# COMPACT_ATOMS: atom_id res chain seq x y z
N MET A 1 -27.75 -12.86 12.06
CA MET A 1 -27.46 -11.60 11.38
C MET A 1 -26.09 -11.12 11.85
N GLY A 2 -25.02 -11.58 11.21
CA GLY A 2 -23.65 -11.25 11.63
C GLY A 2 -23.30 -9.85 11.13
N THR A 3 -23.02 -8.92 12.03
CA THR A 3 -22.46 -7.63 11.66
C THR A 3 -21.09 -7.88 11.04
N THR A 4 -20.98 -7.82 9.71
CA THR A 4 -19.68 -7.83 9.03
C THR A 4 -19.01 -6.50 9.35
N THR A 5 -18.23 -6.46 10.43
CA THR A 5 -17.39 -5.32 10.77
C THR A 5 -16.37 -5.16 9.65
N ARG A 6 -16.59 -4.18 8.77
CA ARG A 6 -15.65 -3.89 7.68
C ARG A 6 -14.30 -3.50 8.32
N PRO A 7 -13.15 -4.04 7.86
CA PRO A 7 -11.86 -3.65 8.38
C PRO A 7 -11.69 -2.12 8.28
N ARG A 8 -11.34 -1.47 9.40
CA ARG A 8 -11.07 -0.04 9.42
C ARG A 8 -9.60 0.19 9.16
N PHE A 9 -9.28 0.61 7.94
CA PHE A 9 -7.93 1.01 7.56
C PHE A 9 -7.69 2.47 7.91
N SER A 10 -6.64 2.74 8.68
CA SER A 10 -6.29 4.09 9.15
C SER A 10 -4.80 4.39 9.19
N LYS A 11 -3.94 3.37 9.14
CA LYS A 11 -2.49 3.50 9.18
C LYS A 11 -1.91 3.10 7.82
N ILE A 12 -1.32 4.08 7.14
CA ILE A 12 -0.87 3.97 5.77
C ILE A 12 0.65 4.09 5.75
N LEU A 13 1.32 3.04 5.30
CA LEU A 13 2.72 3.07 4.95
C LEU A 13 2.86 3.42 3.47
N VAL A 14 3.60 4.49 3.17
CA VAL A 14 3.88 4.92 1.80
C VAL A 14 5.35 4.63 1.51
N CYS A 15 5.60 3.76 0.54
CA CYS A 15 6.91 3.41 0.05
C CYS A 15 6.97 3.63 -1.47
N ASP A 16 7.22 4.87 -1.87
CA ASP A 16 7.27 5.32 -3.25
C ASP A 16 8.29 6.45 -3.38
N THR A 17 8.84 6.66 -4.58
CA THR A 17 9.78 7.76 -4.85
C THR A 17 9.14 9.13 -4.63
N ARG A 18 7.83 9.23 -4.78
CA ARG A 18 7.03 10.44 -4.49
C ARG A 18 6.26 10.32 -3.18
N GLY A 19 6.80 9.57 -2.22
CA GLY A 19 6.11 9.22 -0.98
C GLY A 19 5.57 10.41 -0.18
N ASP A 20 6.36 11.48 -0.05
CA ASP A 20 5.94 12.70 0.66
C ASP A 20 4.77 13.41 -0.03
N GLU A 21 4.79 13.51 -1.36
CA GLU A 21 3.70 14.10 -2.13
C GLU A 21 2.40 13.28 -1.97
N ILE A 22 2.51 11.95 -2.01
CA ILE A 22 1.39 11.04 -1.81
C ILE A 22 0.82 11.19 -0.39
N ALA A 23 1.67 11.18 0.63
CA ALA A 23 1.25 11.33 2.02
C ALA A 23 0.59 12.68 2.29
N ALA A 24 1.13 13.77 1.71
CA ALA A 24 0.52 15.10 1.77
C ALA A 24 -0.86 15.12 1.08
N TYR A 25 -0.95 14.53 -0.12
CA TYR A 25 -2.20 14.44 -0.88
C TYR A 25 -3.30 13.69 -0.11
N VAL A 26 -2.94 12.56 0.52
CA VAL A 26 -3.84 11.72 1.31
C VAL A 26 -4.27 12.45 2.57
N THR A 27 -3.32 12.93 3.38
CA THR A 27 -3.59 13.62 4.65
C THR A 27 -4.47 14.85 4.46
N THR A 28 -4.27 15.61 3.37
CA THR A 28 -5.09 16.79 3.04
C THR A 28 -6.57 16.43 2.82
N ARG A 29 -6.85 15.26 2.23
CA ARG A 29 -8.22 14.84 1.89
C ARG A 29 -8.86 13.95 2.94
N ARG A 30 -8.04 13.28 3.74
CA ARG A 30 -8.41 12.28 4.73
C ARG A 30 -7.50 12.44 5.94
N PRO A 31 -7.69 13.51 6.75
CA PRO A 31 -6.88 13.76 7.94
C PRO A 31 -7.08 12.70 9.04
N ASP A 32 -8.10 11.85 8.91
CA ASP A 32 -8.31 10.68 9.77
C ASP A 32 -7.34 9.52 9.47
N LEU A 33 -6.61 9.58 8.34
CA LEU A 33 -5.60 8.59 7.96
C LEU A 33 -4.22 9.07 8.40
N ASN A 34 -3.48 8.18 9.05
CA ASN A 34 -2.13 8.42 9.52
C ASN A 34 -1.16 7.87 8.47
N CYS A 35 -0.34 8.73 7.88
CA CYS A 35 0.66 8.32 6.90
C CYS A 35 2.06 8.26 7.52
N ARG A 36 2.81 7.18 7.25
CA ARG A 36 4.26 7.11 7.43
C ARG A 36 4.90 6.94 6.06
N VAL A 37 5.89 7.76 5.75
CA VAL A 37 6.69 7.63 4.53
C VAL A 37 8.00 6.93 4.86
N ARG A 38 8.34 5.90 4.10
CA ARG A 38 9.61 5.15 4.21
C ARG A 38 10.15 4.84 2.82
N THR A 39 11.46 4.82 2.70
CA THR A 39 12.15 4.14 1.60
C THR A 39 12.40 2.68 1.97
N ALA A 40 12.71 1.83 0.98
CA ALA A 40 13.07 0.44 1.21
C ALA A 40 14.22 0.29 2.24
N ASP A 41 15.21 1.20 2.21
CA ASP A 41 16.38 1.16 3.10
C ASP A 41 16.07 1.63 4.54
N SER A 42 15.00 2.39 4.73
CA SER A 42 14.60 2.95 6.03
C SER A 42 13.49 2.16 6.74
N LEU A 43 12.96 1.14 6.07
CA LEU A 43 11.77 0.42 6.52
C LEU A 43 12.12 -0.52 7.69
N THR A 44 11.31 -0.44 8.75
CA THR A 44 11.51 -1.25 9.95
C THR A 44 10.44 -2.33 10.10
N ALA A 45 10.70 -3.34 10.93
CA ALA A 45 9.66 -4.32 11.32
C ALA A 45 8.48 -3.65 12.07
N GLU A 46 8.73 -2.56 12.79
CA GLU A 46 7.67 -1.78 13.43
C GLU A 46 6.72 -1.18 12.39
N ASP A 47 7.24 -0.66 11.28
CA ASP A 47 6.41 -0.08 10.23
C ASP A 47 5.47 -1.12 9.59
N GLN A 48 5.93 -2.37 9.45
CA GLN A 48 5.16 -3.49 8.88
C GLN A 48 4.02 -3.95 9.81
N THR A 49 4.27 -3.94 11.12
CA THR A 49 3.28 -4.33 12.14
C THR A 49 2.34 -3.17 12.49
N TRP A 50 2.79 -1.93 12.31
CA TRP A 50 1.98 -0.73 12.51
C TRP A 50 0.96 -0.52 11.39
N ALA A 51 1.34 -0.73 10.13
CA ALA A 51 0.52 -0.35 8.97
C ALA A 51 -0.65 -1.31 8.71
N ASP A 52 -1.80 -0.73 8.34
CA ASP A 52 -2.93 -1.51 7.80
C ASP A 52 -2.87 -1.59 6.26
N VAL A 53 -2.25 -0.58 5.64
CA VAL A 53 -2.19 -0.38 4.18
C VAL A 53 -0.77 -0.07 3.75
N LEU A 54 -0.33 -0.65 2.62
CA LEU A 54 0.89 -0.26 1.91
C LEU A 54 0.52 0.44 0.59
N VAL A 55 1.11 1.60 0.33
CA VAL A 55 1.03 2.31 -0.95
C VAL A 55 2.43 2.37 -1.54
N GLY A 56 2.62 1.84 -2.74
CA GLY A 56 3.94 1.85 -3.38
C GLY A 56 4.03 1.02 -4.64
N PHE A 57 5.20 1.07 -5.30
CA PHE A 57 5.46 0.33 -6.53
C PHE A 57 6.06 -1.07 -6.30
N THR A 58 6.67 -1.29 -5.12
CA THR A 58 7.24 -2.58 -4.70
C THR A 58 6.67 -3.01 -3.34
N VAL A 59 6.87 -4.28 -2.96
CA VAL A 59 6.55 -4.81 -1.62
C VAL A 59 7.84 -5.08 -0.85
N PRO A 60 8.46 -4.06 -0.22
CA PRO A 60 9.68 -4.24 0.59
C PRO A 60 9.38 -4.77 2.01
N VAL A 61 8.27 -5.50 2.18
CA VAL A 61 7.75 -5.96 3.48
C VAL A 61 7.37 -7.43 3.40
N ASP A 62 7.45 -8.12 4.52
CA ASP A 62 6.91 -9.46 4.63
C ASP A 62 5.41 -9.39 4.93
N LEU A 63 4.60 -9.45 3.86
CA LEU A 63 3.14 -9.35 3.98
C LEU A 63 2.53 -10.47 4.82
N GLU A 64 3.14 -11.65 4.86
CA GLU A 64 2.63 -12.80 5.63
C GLU A 64 2.71 -12.56 7.15
N HIS A 65 3.74 -11.85 7.59
CA HIS A 65 3.99 -11.52 8.99
C HIS A 65 3.68 -10.06 9.35
N SER A 66 2.95 -9.34 8.48
CA SER A 66 2.58 -7.93 8.68
C SER A 66 1.12 -7.76 9.14
N SER A 67 0.78 -6.56 9.58
CA SER A 67 -0.61 -6.14 9.81
C SER A 67 -1.31 -5.66 8.53
N ILE A 68 -0.59 -5.63 7.40
CA ILE A 68 -1.05 -5.03 6.16
C ILE A 68 -2.07 -5.94 5.49
N ARG A 69 -3.27 -5.42 5.24
CA ARG A 69 -4.38 -6.16 4.59
C ARG A 69 -4.79 -5.56 3.26
N TRP A 70 -4.17 -4.45 2.87
CA TRP A 70 -4.38 -3.79 1.60
C TRP A 70 -3.08 -3.22 1.04
N VAL A 71 -2.75 -3.58 -0.20
CA VAL A 71 -1.66 -2.99 -0.96
C VAL A 71 -2.24 -2.23 -2.15
N HIS A 72 -1.78 -0.99 -2.35
CA HIS A 72 -2.14 -0.16 -3.49
C HIS A 72 -0.90 0.17 -4.32
N SER A 73 -0.90 -0.30 -5.57
CA SER A 73 0.12 0.04 -6.56
C SER A 73 -0.08 1.45 -7.10
N THR A 74 0.96 2.27 -6.98
CA THR A 74 1.06 3.58 -7.63
C THR A 74 1.31 3.48 -9.14
N GLY A 75 1.77 2.31 -9.61
CA GLY A 75 2.03 2.03 -11.01
C GLY A 75 0.86 1.38 -11.77
N ALA A 76 0.98 1.37 -13.09
CA ALA A 76 0.03 0.66 -13.97
C ALA A 76 0.28 -0.87 -13.97
N GLY A 77 1.55 -1.27 -13.88
CA GLY A 77 1.98 -2.66 -13.71
C GLY A 77 2.05 -3.03 -12.23
N VAL A 78 1.75 -4.29 -11.93
CA VAL A 78 1.86 -4.88 -10.58
C VAL A 78 2.93 -5.95 -10.51
N ASP A 79 3.72 -6.13 -11.57
CA ASP A 79 4.71 -7.20 -11.69
C ASP A 79 5.76 -7.11 -10.58
N GLY A 80 6.22 -5.90 -10.25
CA GLY A 80 7.13 -5.65 -9.13
C GLY A 80 6.52 -5.91 -7.74
N LEU A 81 5.21 -6.12 -7.63
CA LEU A 81 4.52 -6.53 -6.40
C LEU A 81 4.28 -8.04 -6.34
N LEU A 82 4.21 -8.71 -7.51
CA LEU A 82 3.93 -10.13 -7.63
C LEU A 82 5.19 -10.97 -7.89
N SER A 83 6.34 -10.34 -8.10
CA SER A 83 7.59 -11.05 -8.37
C SER A 83 8.11 -11.76 -7.12
N GLY A 84 8.20 -13.09 -7.18
CA GLY A 84 9.05 -13.90 -6.30
C GLY A 84 8.36 -14.67 -5.18
N ARG A 85 7.09 -14.40 -4.83
CA ARG A 85 6.33 -15.18 -3.84
C ARG A 85 4.83 -15.24 -4.14
N PRO A 86 4.12 -16.32 -3.73
CA PRO A 86 2.66 -16.33 -3.75
C PRO A 86 2.08 -15.17 -2.95
N TRP A 87 1.04 -14.54 -3.50
CA TRP A 87 0.36 -13.45 -2.80
C TRP A 87 -0.38 -13.99 -1.56
N PRO A 88 -0.22 -13.38 -0.36
CA PRO A 88 -0.84 -13.90 0.84
C PRO A 88 -2.37 -13.85 0.79
N LYS A 89 -3.00 -14.89 1.36
CA LYS A 89 -4.47 -14.93 1.46
C LYS A 89 -4.97 -13.78 2.33
N GLY A 90 -6.04 -13.14 1.89
CA GLY A 90 -6.69 -12.07 2.65
C GLY A 90 -6.00 -10.71 2.57
N VAL A 91 -4.94 -10.55 1.79
CA VAL A 91 -4.37 -9.24 1.44
C VAL A 91 -4.96 -8.81 0.11
N THR A 92 -5.62 -7.64 0.09
CA THR A 92 -6.19 -7.09 -1.15
C THR A 92 -5.11 -6.34 -1.92
N LEU A 93 -4.94 -6.63 -3.22
CA LEU A 93 -4.10 -5.84 -4.11
C LEU A 93 -4.97 -4.96 -5.02
N THR A 94 -4.70 -3.67 -5.04
CA THR A 94 -5.31 -2.71 -5.98
C THR A 94 -4.22 -1.97 -6.73
N ARG A 95 -4.57 -1.38 -7.88
CA ARG A 95 -3.65 -0.56 -8.66
C ARG A 95 -4.35 0.67 -9.20
N SER A 96 -3.59 1.73 -9.43
CA SER A 96 -4.08 2.89 -10.18
C SER A 96 -4.32 2.50 -11.65
N LYS A 97 -5.54 2.72 -12.14
CA LYS A 97 -5.86 2.70 -13.57
C LYS A 97 -5.83 4.13 -14.08
N GLY A 98 -4.69 4.57 -14.61
CA GLY A 98 -4.54 5.87 -15.27
C GLY A 98 -4.68 5.77 -16.80
N ARG A 99 -4.75 6.94 -17.46
CA ARG A 99 -4.72 7.09 -18.94
C ARG A 99 -3.41 6.64 -19.60
N LEU A 100 -2.44 6.14 -18.82
CA LEU A 100 -1.19 5.61 -19.37
C LEU A 100 -1.44 4.38 -20.24
N GLY A 101 -2.42 3.53 -19.88
CA GLY A 101 -2.85 2.42 -20.76
C GLY A 101 -3.37 2.92 -22.11
N ASP A 102 -4.11 4.03 -22.12
CA ASP A 102 -4.62 4.66 -23.36
C ASP A 102 -3.52 5.32 -24.20
N ARG A 103 -2.36 5.64 -23.61
CA ARG A 103 -1.21 6.26 -24.32
C ARG A 103 -0.23 5.23 -24.90
N MET A 104 -0.39 3.97 -24.52
CA MET A 104 0.48 2.86 -24.94
C MET A 104 -0.26 1.86 -25.85
N ALA A 105 -1.53 2.13 -26.19
CA ALA A 105 -2.40 1.33 -27.06
C ALA A 105 -2.39 1.86 -28.50
#